data_AF-A0A7Y2ILQ7-F1
#
_entry.id   AF-A0A7Y2ILQ7-F1
#
_cell.length_a   1.000
_cell.length_b   1.000
_cell.length_c   1.000
_cell.angle_alpha   90.00
_cell.angle_beta   90.00
_cell.angle_gamma   90.00
#
_symmetry.space_group_name_H-M   'P 1'
#
loop_
_entity.id
_entity.type
_entity.pdbx_description
1 polymer ?
#
loop_
_entity_poly.entity_id
_entity_poly.type
_entity_poly.pdbx_seq_one_letter_code
_entity_poly.pdbx_strand_id
1 'polypeptide(L)' 'MSRPDPLTRTIRDIPTELRLGADDGMPTDCVASFDNLRVVPKAYLV' A
#
# COMPACT_ATOMS: atom_id res chain seq x y z
N MET A 1 -15.10 8.56 9.33
CA MET A 1 -13.66 8.90 9.23
C MET A 1 -13.01 7.84 8.35
N SER A 2 -12.87 8.08 7.04
CA SER A 2 -12.10 7.17 6.18
C SER A 2 -10.63 7.31 6.53
N ARG A 3 -10.02 6.23 7.00
CA ARG A 3 -8.56 6.14 7.14
C ARG A 3 -7.96 5.85 5.77
N PRO A 4 -6.72 6.32 5.50
CA PRO A 4 -6.05 6.04 4.24
C PRO A 4 -5.87 4.52 4.05
N ASP A 5 -5.69 4.08 2.81
CA ASP A 5 -5.39 2.69 2.48
C ASP A 5 -3.87 2.45 2.49
N PRO A 6 -3.40 1.28 2.93
CA PRO A 6 -1.97 0.97 3.00
C PRO A 6 -1.32 0.82 1.61
N LEU A 7 -2.12 0.60 0.56
CA LEU A 7 -1.70 0.61 -0.84
C LEU A 7 -2.46 1.70 -1.58
N THR A 8 -1.74 2.54 -2.33
CA THR A 8 -2.33 3.63 -3.09
C THR A 8 -1.54 3.90 -4.37
N ARG A 9 -2.20 4.50 -5.37
CA ARG A 9 -1.53 5.02 -6.58
C ARG A 9 -1.01 6.44 -6.39
N THR A 10 -1.39 7.11 -5.30
CA THR A 10 -0.94 8.45 -4.99
C THR A 10 0.44 8.40 -4.33
N ILE A 11 1.46 8.85 -5.08
CA ILE A 11 2.85 8.88 -4.62
C ILE A 11 3.11 10.21 -3.92
N ARG A 12 3.58 10.16 -2.67
CA ARG A 12 3.98 11.33 -1.88
C ARG A 12 5.49 11.56 -1.86
N ASP A 13 6.26 10.56 -2.29
CA ASP A 13 7.72 10.62 -2.43
C ASP A 13 8.44 10.83 -1.08
N ILE A 14 8.01 10.05 -0.08
CA ILE A 14 8.55 10.03 1.28
C ILE A 14 9.28 8.71 1.55
N PRO A 15 10.26 8.66 2.47
CA PRO A 15 11.09 7.47 2.71
C PRO A 15 10.31 6.26 3.25
N THR A 16 9.08 6.47 3.74
CA THR A 16 8.17 5.44 4.24
C THR A 16 7.22 4.91 3.17
N GLU A 17 7.41 5.28 1.91
CA GLU A 17 6.72 4.70 0.76
C GLU A 17 7.64 3.77 -0.03
N LEU A 18 7.15 2.58 -0.34
CA LEU A 18 7.81 1.66 -1.24
C LEU A 18 7.06 1.65 -2.57
N ARG A 19 7.76 1.99 -3.66
CA ARG A 19 7.24 1.88 -5.02
C ARG A 19 7.14 0.40 -5.40
N LEU A 20 6.01 0.03 -5.99
CA LEU A 20 5.72 -1.31 -6.47
C LEU A 20 5.26 -1.20 -7.92
N GLY A 21 5.76 -2.08 -8.77
CA GLY A 21 5.43 -2.14 -10.19
C GLY A 21 5.06 -3.56 -10.63
N ALA A 22 5.07 -3.76 -11.95
CA ALA A 22 4.77 -5.06 -12.54
C ALA A 22 5.75 -6.16 -12.08
N ASP A 23 7.02 -5.83 -11.87
CA ASP A 23 8.05 -6.74 -11.35
C ASP A 23 7.74 -7.24 -9.92
N ASP A 24 6.95 -6.48 -9.15
CA ASP A 24 6.50 -6.85 -7.79
C ASP A 24 5.15 -7.59 -7.79
N GLY A 25 4.59 -7.90 -8.96
CA GLY A 25 3.28 -8.54 -9.12
C GLY A 25 2.09 -7.59 -9.00
N MET A 26 2.32 -6.27 -9.02
CA MET A 26 1.24 -5.30 -9.05
C MET A 26 0.73 -5.06 -10.48
N PRO A 27 -0.59 -4.93 -10.70
CA PRO A 27 -1.14 -4.72 -12.03
C PRO A 27 -0.83 -3.33 -12.61
N THR A 28 -0.31 -2.41 -11.79
CA THR A 28 0.03 -1.03 -12.15
C THR A 28 1.02 -0.48 -11.14
N ASP A 29 1.74 0.57 -11.52
CA ASP A 29 2.59 1.31 -10.60
C ASP A 29 1.79 1.88 -9.43
N CYS A 30 2.23 1.56 -8.22
CA CYS A 30 1.63 2.02 -6.99
C CYS A 30 2.68 2.16 -5.88
N VAL A 31 2.25 2.59 -4.70
CA VAL A 31 3.09 2.67 -3.51
C VAL A 31 2.42 2.01 -2.31
N ALA A 32 3.23 1.29 -1.53
CA ALA A 32 2.87 0.83 -0.20
C ALA A 32 3.30 1.87 0.84
N SER A 33 2.36 2.34 1.65
CA SER A 33 2.61 3.32 2.71
C SER A 33 2.79 2.62 4.06
N PHE A 34 4.01 2.66 4.60
CA PHE A 34 4.35 2.03 5.88
C PHE A 34 3.81 2.83 7.09
N ASP A 35 3.47 4.11 6.88
CA ASP A 35 2.87 4.95 7.92
C ASP A 35 1.44 4.52 8.30
N ASN A 36 0.82 3.68 7.48
CA ASN A 36 -0.57 3.23 7.65
C ASN A 36 -0.67 1.72 7.87
N LEU A 37 0.38 1.11 8.43
CA LEU A 37 0.36 -0.29 8.82
C LEU A 37 -0.73 -0.55 9.86
N ARG A 38 -1.48 -1.64 9.66
CA ARG A 38 -2.55 -2.05 10.55
C ARG A 38 -2.62 -3.57 10.64
N VAL A 39 -3.10 -4.04 11.77
CA VAL A 39 -3.46 -5.44 11.94
C VAL A 39 -4.81 -5.68 11.28
N VAL A 40 -4.88 -6.68 10.40
CA VAL A 40 -6.12 -7.15 9.79
C VAL A 40 -6.37 -8.61 10.19
N PRO A 41 -7.60 -8.99 10.55
CA PRO A 41 -7.95 -10.39 10.76
C PRO A 41 -7.67 -11.22 9.50
N LYS A 42 -7.12 -12.43 9.68
CA LYS A 42 -6.81 -13.34 8.57
C LYS A 42 -8.02 -13.64 7.67
N ALA A 43 -9.23 -13.62 8.23
CA ALA A 43 -10.47 -13.85 7.48
C ALA A 43 -10.73 -12.82 6.36
N TYR A 44 -10.06 -11.66 6.36
CA TYR A 44 -10.14 -10.68 5.27
C TYR A 44 -9.16 -10.93 4.13
N LEU A 45 -8.27 -11.91 4.27
CA LEU A 45 -7.28 -12.29 3.27
C LEU A 45 -7.72 -13.65 2.72
N VAL A 46 -8.29 -13.64 1.52
CA VAL A 46 -8.78 -14.83 0.80
C VAL A 46 -7.76 -15.39 -0.16
#